data_AF-S4NVI5-F1
#
_entry.id   AF-S4NVI5-F1
#
_cell.length_a   1.000
_cell.length_b   1.000
_cell.length_c   1.000
_cell.angle_alpha   90.00
_cell.angle_beta   90.00
_cell.angle_gamma   90.00
#
_symmetry.space_group_name_H-M   'P 1'
#
loop_
_entity.id
_entity.type
_entity.pdbx_description
1 polymer ?
#
loop_
_entity_poly.entity_id
_entity_poly.type
_entity_poly.pdbx_seq_one_letter_code
_entity_poly.pdbx_strand_id
1 'polypeptide(L)'
;MKDRGTVRFEDINLEAGRRAHERYTAVADDFTSVSGESTWTMRFQRDDWDVRVVTHTQLTCDDTDFFVDATLDAYEADRRVFSRTWNERVPRDLL
;
A
#
# COMPACT_ATOMS: atom_id res chain seq x y z
N MET A 1 12.57 -1.70 3.41
CA MET A 1 11.63 -1.25 4.45
C MET A 1 11.88 0.23 4.72
N LYS A 2 10.84 1.07 4.55
CA LYS A 2 10.89 2.52 4.80
C LYS A 2 9.95 2.82 5.96
N ASP A 3 10.51 3.21 7.09
CA ASP A 3 9.75 3.61 8.27
C ASP A 3 10.06 5.09 8.53
N ARG A 4 9.07 5.97 8.39
CA ARG A 4 9.26 7.40 8.68
C ARG A 4 9.09 7.72 10.17
N GLY A 5 8.86 6.72 11.01
CA GLY A 5 8.51 6.93 12.42
C GLY A 5 7.14 7.59 12.56
N THR A 6 6.89 8.12 13.76
CA THR A 6 5.66 8.84 14.12
C THR A 6 5.97 10.34 14.16
N VAL A 7 5.12 11.15 13.52
CA VAL A 7 5.15 12.60 13.58
C VAL A 7 4.00 13.08 14.47
N ARG A 8 4.31 13.93 15.45
CA ARG A 8 3.33 14.60 16.32
C ARG A 8 3.07 16.00 15.79
N PHE A 9 1.79 16.35 15.61
CA PHE A 9 1.31 17.69 15.28
C PHE A 9 0.65 18.27 16.53
N GLU A 10 1.37 19.11 17.27
CA GLU A 10 0.92 19.63 18.58
C GLU A 10 -0.34 20.50 18.48
N ASP A 11 -0.43 21.36 17.46
CA ASP A 11 -1.56 22.30 17.28
C ASP A 11 -2.93 21.61 17.19
N ILE A 12 -2.95 20.34 16.81
CA ILE A 12 -4.18 19.55 16.61
C ILE A 12 -4.17 18.22 17.40
N ASN A 13 -3.18 18.03 18.29
CA ASN A 13 -2.98 16.81 19.08
C ASN A 13 -2.99 15.51 18.26
N LEU A 14 -2.46 15.53 17.04
CA LEU A 14 -2.48 14.38 16.12
C LEU A 14 -1.11 13.70 16.06
N GLU A 15 -1.09 12.38 16.21
CA GLU A 15 0.05 11.54 15.85
C GLU A 15 -0.21 10.80 14.55
N ALA A 16 0.74 10.86 13.63
CA ALA A 16 0.67 10.18 12.35
C ALA A 16 1.92 9.35 12.11
N GLY A 17 1.73 8.04 11.90
CA GLY A 17 2.79 7.10 11.54
C GLY A 17 2.62 6.59 10.11
N ARG A 18 3.75 6.41 9.39
CA ARG A 18 3.75 5.81 8.05
C ARG A 18 4.91 4.84 7.89
N ARG A 19 4.56 3.61 7.51
CA ARG A 19 5.51 2.54 7.19
C ARG A 19 5.21 1.95 5.81
N ALA A 20 6.26 1.67 5.05
CA ALA A 20 6.20 1.10 3.72
C ALA A 20 7.16 -0.08 3.59
N HIS A 21 6.68 -1.14 2.96
CA HIS A 21 7.46 -2.32 2.58
C HIS A 21 7.24 -2.54 1.10
N GLU A 22 8.30 -2.36 0.33
CA GLU A 22 8.27 -2.52 -1.12
C GLU A 22 9.30 -3.58 -1.51
N ARG A 23 8.91 -4.46 -2.44
CA ARG A 23 9.75 -5.51 -3.02
C ARG A 23 9.56 -5.49 -4.52
N TYR A 24 10.66 -5.49 -5.26
CA TYR A 24 10.64 -5.55 -6.72
C TYR A 24 11.53 -6.71 -7.18
N THR A 25 11.07 -7.43 -8.19
CA THR A 25 11.81 -8.54 -8.81
C THR A 25 11.74 -8.42 -10.32
N ALA A 26 12.83 -8.77 -10.98
CA ALA A 26 12.90 -8.92 -12.43
C ALA A 26 14.00 -9.94 -12.75
N VAL A 27 13.81 -10.65 -13.85
CA VAL A 27 14.80 -11.54 -14.47
C VAL A 27 15.37 -10.80 -15.68
N ALA A 28 16.71 -10.78 -15.79
CA ALA A 28 17.37 -10.16 -16.93
C ALA A 28 16.90 -10.80 -18.24
N ASP A 29 16.70 -9.99 -19.27
CA ASP A 29 16.27 -10.38 -20.61
C ASP A 29 14.85 -11.01 -20.71
N ASP A 30 14.08 -11.04 -19.62
CA ASP A 30 12.65 -11.37 -19.61
C ASP A 30 11.83 -10.17 -19.12
N PHE A 31 11.28 -9.40 -20.07
CA PHE A 31 10.49 -8.20 -19.79
C PHE A 31 9.08 -8.48 -19.24
N THR A 32 8.67 -9.74 -19.16
CA THR A 32 7.40 -10.17 -18.54
C THR A 32 7.58 -10.54 -17.07
N SER A 33 8.82 -10.78 -16.64
CA SER A 33 9.13 -11.18 -15.27
C SER A 33 9.06 -10.07 -14.22
N VAL A 34 8.79 -8.82 -14.63
CA VAL A 34 8.75 -7.68 -13.70
C VAL A 34 7.57 -7.85 -12.74
N SER A 35 7.88 -7.87 -11.46
CA SER A 35 6.87 -7.85 -10.40
C SER A 35 7.26 -6.87 -9.30
N GLY A 36 6.24 -6.19 -8.76
CA GLY A 36 6.37 -5.26 -7.66
C GLY A 36 5.31 -5.55 -6.61
N GLU A 37 5.69 -5.58 -5.35
CA GLU A 37 4.78 -5.68 -4.23
C GLU A 37 5.01 -4.49 -3.31
N SER A 38 3.93 -3.88 -2.83
CA SER A 38 3.98 -2.74 -1.94
C SER A 38 2.93 -2.88 -0.85
N THR A 39 3.37 -2.89 0.40
CA THR A 39 2.53 -2.81 1.58
C THR A 39 2.77 -1.50 2.32
N TRP A 40 1.70 -0.77 2.57
CA TRP A 40 1.70 0.51 3.25
C TRP A 40 0.85 0.39 4.52
N THR A 41 1.38 0.87 5.65
CA THR A 41 0.61 1.01 6.90
C THR A 41 0.65 2.46 7.34
N MET A 42 -0.52 3.10 7.42
CA MET A 42 -0.71 4.42 8.03
C MET A 42 -1.41 4.23 9.37
N ARG A 43 -1.02 5.00 10.38
CA ARG A 43 -1.73 5.06 11.65
C ARG A 43 -1.95 6.52 12.04
N PHE A 44 -3.13 6.84 12.53
CA PHE A 44 -3.52 8.16 13.00
C PHE A 44 -4.10 8.03 14.40
N GLN A 45 -3.58 8.79 15.36
CA GLN A 45 -4.00 8.74 16.75
C GLN A 45 -4.25 10.14 17.29
N ARG A 46 -5.36 10.31 18.02
CA ARG A 46 -5.70 11.52 18.75
C ARG A 46 -6.65 11.17 19.90
N ASP A 47 -6.24 11.46 21.13
CA ASP A 47 -7.00 11.08 22.33
C ASP A 47 -7.40 9.59 22.29
N ASP A 48 -8.70 9.28 22.36
CA ASP A 48 -9.23 7.91 22.27
C ASP A 48 -9.40 7.39 20.84
N TRP A 49 -9.14 8.23 19.83
CA TRP A 49 -9.25 7.86 18.42
C TRP A 49 -7.95 7.24 17.92
N ASP A 50 -8.04 6.00 17.41
CA ASP A 50 -6.92 5.25 16.84
C ASP A 50 -7.36 4.53 15.56
N VAL A 51 -6.87 5.01 14.42
CA VAL A 51 -7.18 4.47 13.10
C VAL A 51 -5.92 3.95 12.44
N ARG A 52 -6.01 2.76 11.86
CA ARG A 52 -4.95 2.17 11.04
C ARG A 52 -5.50 1.81 9.67
N VAL A 53 -4.80 2.21 8.63
CA VAL A 53 -5.08 1.82 7.25
C VAL A 53 -3.92 1.01 6.73
N VAL A 54 -4.21 -0.17 6.20
CA VAL A 54 -3.23 -1.04 5.54
C VAL A 54 -3.63 -1.18 4.09
N THR A 55 -2.72 -0.86 3.17
CA THR A 55 -2.89 -1.20 1.77
C THR A 55 -1.82 -2.20 1.35
N HIS A 56 -2.21 -3.12 0.49
CA HIS A 56 -1.33 -4.08 -0.14
C HIS A 56 -1.61 -4.04 -1.64
N THR A 57 -0.56 -3.94 -2.45
CA THR A 57 -0.67 -3.91 -3.90
C THR A 57 0.41 -4.80 -4.49
N GLN A 58 0.01 -5.70 -5.38
CA GLN A 58 0.89 -6.49 -6.21
C GLN A 58 0.70 -6.05 -7.67
N LEU A 59 1.82 -5.82 -8.34
CA LEU A 59 1.93 -5.50 -9.75
C LEU A 59 2.67 -6.64 -10.44
N THR A 60 2.09 -7.14 -11.51
CA THR A 60 2.72 -8.09 -12.44
C THR A 60 2.45 -7.64 -13.88
N CYS A 61 3.04 -8.32 -14.84
CA CYS A 61 2.82 -8.01 -16.25
C CYS A 61 2.98 -9.24 -17.13
N ASP A 62 2.39 -9.18 -18.32
CA ASP A 62 2.72 -10.02 -19.46
C ASP A 62 3.12 -9.15 -20.65
N ASP A 63 3.27 -9.73 -21.84
CA ASP A 63 3.68 -9.02 -23.05
C ASP A 63 2.79 -7.81 -23.39
N THR A 64 1.51 -7.83 -23.04
CA THR A 64 0.52 -6.84 -23.48
C THR A 64 -0.06 -5.98 -22.37
N ASP A 65 -0.04 -6.45 -21.13
CA ASP A 65 -0.76 -5.85 -20.01
C ASP A 65 0.07 -5.80 -18.72
N PHE A 66 -0.28 -4.83 -17.88
CA PHE A 66 0.03 -4.80 -16.46
C PHE A 66 -1.20 -5.25 -15.68
N PHE A 67 -0.98 -6.02 -14.62
CA PHE A 67 -2.02 -6.48 -13.70
C PHE A 67 -1.76 -5.91 -12.31
N VAL A 68 -2.80 -5.30 -11.73
CA VAL A 68 -2.78 -4.74 -10.39
C VAL A 68 -3.75 -5.51 -9.52
N ASP A 69 -3.26 -6.14 -8.47
CA ASP A 69 -4.06 -6.74 -7.42
C ASP A 69 -3.91 -5.91 -6.14
N ALA A 70 -4.99 -5.32 -5.65
CA ALA A 70 -4.92 -4.38 -4.54
C ALA A 70 -5.96 -4.66 -3.46
N THR A 71 -5.56 -4.49 -2.20
CA THR A 71 -6.42 -4.56 -1.02
C THR A 71 -6.18 -3.35 -0.13
N LEU A 72 -7.26 -2.81 0.43
CA LEU A 72 -7.26 -1.78 1.46
C LEU A 72 -8.10 -2.27 2.63
N ASP A 73 -7.49 -2.33 3.81
CA ASP A 73 -8.16 -2.58 5.08
C ASP A 73 -8.06 -1.34 5.98
N ALA A 74 -9.18 -0.93 6.57
CA ALA A 74 -9.22 0.14 7.56
C ALA A 74 -9.70 -0.41 8.91
N TYR A 75 -9.03 0.01 9.98
CA TYR A 75 -9.23 -0.42 11.35
C TYR A 75 -9.48 0.79 12.25
N GLU A 76 -10.34 0.61 13.24
CA GLU A 76 -10.57 1.53 14.36
C GLU A 76 -10.42 0.74 15.65
N ALA A 77 -9.52 1.19 16.55
CA ALA A 77 -9.17 0.46 17.77
C ALA A 77 -8.92 -1.05 17.52
N ASP A 78 -8.10 -1.33 16.49
CA ASP A 78 -7.77 -2.67 15.97
C ASP A 78 -8.91 -3.53 15.44
N ARG A 79 -10.16 -3.04 15.45
CA ARG A 79 -11.29 -3.69 14.78
C ARG A 79 -11.33 -3.26 13.32
N ARG A 80 -11.30 -4.20 12.39
CA ARG A 80 -11.48 -3.89 10.96
C ARG A 80 -12.91 -3.39 10.72
N VAL A 81 -13.03 -2.16 10.23
CA VAL A 81 -14.32 -1.50 9.94
C VAL A 81 -14.61 -1.40 8.45
N PHE A 82 -13.58 -1.50 7.61
CA PHE A 82 -13.72 -1.48 6.16
C PHE A 82 -12.66 -2.37 5.50
N SER A 83 -13.04 -3.01 4.39
CA SER A 83 -12.13 -3.77 3.54
C SER A 83 -12.60 -3.65 2.10
N ARG A 84 -11.65 -3.46 1.18
CA ARG A 84 -11.92 -3.47 -0.26
C ARG A 84 -10.75 -4.13 -0.97
N THR A 85 -11.08 -5.08 -1.83
CA THR A 85 -10.14 -5.70 -2.77
C THR A 85 -10.61 -5.44 -4.19
N TRP A 86 -9.67 -5.19 -5.10
CA TRP A 86 -9.95 -4.99 -6.51
C TRP A 86 -8.77 -5.43 -7.36
N ASN A 87 -9.07 -5.74 -8.61
CA ASN A 87 -8.09 -6.14 -9.62
C ASN A 87 -8.29 -5.26 -10.86
N GLU A 88 -7.20 -4.78 -11.44
CA GLU A 88 -7.22 -3.93 -12.63
C GLU A 88 -6.21 -4.44 -13.65
N ARG A 89 -6.54 -4.26 -14.92
CA ARG A 89 -5.68 -4.57 -16.06
C ARG A 89 -5.45 -3.30 -16.86
N VAL A 90 -4.18 -2.99 -17.15
CA VAL A 90 -3.75 -1.79 -17.86
C VAL A 90 -2.90 -2.19 -19.07
N PRO A 91 -3.33 -1.92 -20.31
CA PRO A 91 -2.53 -2.21 -21.50
C PRO A 91 -1.17 -1.49 -21.50
N ARG A 92 -0.13 -2.14 -22.03
CA ARG A 92 1.25 -1.60 -22.10
C ARG A 92 1.43 -0.43 -23.07
N ASP A 93 0.54 -0.29 -24.06
CA ASP A 93 0.68 0.66 -25.16
C ASP A 93 0.17 2.09 -24.85
N LEU A 94 -0.05 2.43 -23.58
CA LEU A 94 -0.61 3.72 -23.14
C LEU A 94 0.47 4.71 -22.66
N LEU A 95 1.53 4.95 -23.45
CA LEU A 95 2.59 5.94 -23.18
C LEU A 95 2.53 7.15 -24.11
#